data_AF-A0AA37HHC0-F1
#
_entry.id   AF-A0AA37HHC0-F1
#
_cell.length_a   1.000
_cell.length_b   1.000
_cell.length_c   1.000
_cell.angle_alpha   90.00
_cell.angle_beta   90.00
_cell.angle_gamma   90.00
#
_symmetry.space_group_name_H-M   'P 1'
#
loop_
_entity.id
_entity.type
_entity.pdbx_description
1 polymer ?
#
loop_
_entity_poly.entity_id
_entity_poly.type
_entity_poly.pdbx_seq_one_letter_code
_entity_poly.pdbx_strand_id
1 'polypeptide(L)'
;MPSIHSEGRHDRVEWREGRAGSKERTPGLMKSHGDSSLVFGETPNGAIVHITEVASGLACGCRCPGCGAPLVARRGEHLDHHFGHYGSADGSGCATGPETALHKFAKECLARRLELVLPGWQETEGAGGKGYPGRALRLDEVVLEHRLSGIVPDVIARRGGRDLLVEFRVTHPCDATKIAKFVKLNVAAVEIDLSWAPRDVSRSGLEEAILTEAPRRWLHNPKLLLSNALRPARVDLPRPSAAVNAVSMARTYRTAHTEARASRSITMTASRLATDFPQAVGMAVPGIGCFTVSPSDWQAAILEQMIDRALAGGRPVITPADALRQLKQRGWLRSRFARLTTADAQALKQVDPSFALPAEAIKAWVRAAAHAGILIPAGGAERWTLWPNVMSRVREERRNRSAMGT
;
A
#
# COMPACT_ATOMS: atom_id res chain seq x y z
N MET A 1 -20.77 -78.01 19.35
CA MET A 1 -19.54 -78.38 20.07
C MET A 1 -19.01 -77.15 20.81
N PRO A 2 -18.47 -77.34 22.02
CA PRO A 2 -18.19 -76.31 23.03
C PRO A 2 -16.89 -75.52 22.67
N SER A 3 -16.49 -74.42 23.29
CA SER A 3 -16.13 -74.30 24.70
C SER A 3 -15.94 -72.85 25.15
N ILE A 4 -16.29 -72.66 26.43
CA ILE A 4 -15.97 -71.58 27.34
C ILE A 4 -14.53 -71.75 27.85
N HIS A 5 -13.83 -70.65 28.13
CA HIS A 5 -12.87 -70.40 29.22
C HIS A 5 -12.00 -69.18 28.85
N SER A 6 -11.55 -68.27 29.71
CA SER A 6 -11.87 -67.79 31.06
C SER A 6 -10.72 -66.83 31.43
N GLU A 7 -11.03 -65.73 32.11
CA GLU A 7 -10.16 -65.00 33.07
C GLU A 7 -8.83 -64.41 32.54
N GLY A 8 -8.38 -63.20 32.86
CA GLY A 8 -8.70 -62.26 33.93
C GLY A 8 -7.38 -61.67 34.42
N ARG A 9 -7.28 -60.33 34.55
CA ARG A 9 -6.48 -59.69 35.61
C ARG A 9 -6.73 -58.19 35.68
N HIS A 10 -7.16 -57.79 36.86
CA HIS A 10 -7.05 -56.44 37.40
C HIS A 10 -5.58 -55.99 37.42
N ASP A 11 -5.34 -54.69 37.23
CA ASP A 11 -4.54 -53.94 38.19
C ASP A 11 -4.80 -52.42 38.08
N ARG A 12 -4.97 -51.84 39.27
CA ARG A 12 -5.25 -50.43 39.58
C ARG A 12 -3.97 -49.85 40.17
N VAL A 13 -3.37 -48.83 39.56
CA VAL A 13 -2.27 -48.04 40.15
C VAL A 13 -2.46 -46.59 39.71
N GLU A 14 -3.10 -45.76 40.54
CA GLU A 14 -2.47 -44.83 41.49
C GLU A 14 -1.72 -43.66 40.84
N TRP A 15 -2.26 -42.47 41.11
CA TRP A 15 -1.72 -41.16 40.78
C TRP A 15 -0.45 -40.87 41.57
N ARG A 16 0.62 -40.45 40.89
CA ARG A 16 1.78 -39.78 41.49
C ARG A 16 1.97 -38.41 40.86
N GLU A 17 1.87 -37.38 41.68
CA GLU A 17 2.32 -36.03 41.38
C GLU A 17 3.86 -36.02 41.21
N GLY A 18 4.31 -35.59 40.04
CA GLY A 18 5.71 -35.40 39.70
C GLY A 18 5.95 -33.97 39.23
N ARG A 19 6.64 -33.19 40.06
CA ARG A 19 7.10 -31.82 39.81
C ARG A 19 8.30 -31.84 38.85
N ALA A 20 8.44 -30.74 38.09
CA ALA A 20 9.62 -30.26 37.33
C ALA A 20 9.64 -30.47 35.81
N GLY A 21 9.88 -29.36 35.09
CA GLY A 21 10.25 -29.38 33.68
C GLY A 21 9.82 -28.13 32.92
N SER A 22 10.47 -26.99 33.17
CA SER A 22 10.40 -25.80 32.30
C SER A 22 10.86 -26.18 30.89
N LYS A 23 9.92 -26.38 29.97
CA LYS A 23 10.21 -26.37 28.54
C LYS A 23 9.98 -24.95 28.03
N GLU A 24 11.10 -24.27 27.80
CA GLU A 24 11.19 -23.06 27.00
C GLU A 24 10.36 -23.25 25.72
N ARG A 25 9.31 -22.45 25.59
CA ARG A 25 8.59 -22.31 24.33
C ARG A 25 9.48 -21.50 23.41
N THR A 26 10.06 -22.18 22.42
CA THR A 26 10.58 -21.53 21.22
C THR A 26 9.50 -20.59 20.66
N PRO A 27 9.80 -19.31 20.41
CA PRO A 27 8.81 -18.40 19.85
C PRO A 27 8.47 -18.88 18.44
N GLY A 28 7.27 -19.42 18.27
CA GLY A 28 6.70 -19.69 16.96
C GLY A 28 6.72 -18.40 16.16
N LEU A 29 7.30 -18.47 14.97
CA LEU A 29 7.36 -17.42 13.97
C LEU A 29 5.93 -16.89 13.73
N MET A 30 5.57 -15.79 14.41
CA MET A 30 4.34 -15.06 14.16
C MET A 30 4.38 -14.61 12.70
N LYS A 31 3.57 -15.26 11.85
CA LYS A 31 3.26 -14.74 10.53
C LYS A 31 2.64 -13.36 10.74
N SER A 32 3.36 -12.32 10.36
CA SER A 32 2.83 -10.98 10.30
C SER A 32 1.65 -10.97 9.33
N HIS A 33 0.43 -10.80 9.85
CA HIS A 33 -0.73 -10.55 9.03
C HIS A 33 -0.53 -9.22 8.31
N GLY A 34 -0.10 -9.31 7.05
CA GLY A 34 0.04 -8.20 6.14
C GLY A 34 -1.33 -7.63 5.82
N ASP A 35 -1.64 -6.53 6.47
CA ASP A 35 -2.69 -5.53 6.19
C ASP A 35 -3.17 -5.56 4.71
N SER A 36 -4.22 -6.33 4.45
CA SER A 36 -4.76 -6.68 3.13
C SER A 36 -5.98 -5.84 2.78
N SER A 37 -5.79 -4.52 2.77
CA SER A 37 -6.83 -3.57 2.36
C SER A 37 -7.25 -3.79 0.90
N LEU A 38 -8.52 -4.14 0.68
CA LEU A 38 -9.14 -4.36 -0.64
C LEU A 38 -9.67 -3.02 -1.17
N VAL A 39 -9.19 -2.55 -2.32
CA VAL A 39 -9.60 -1.22 -2.86
C VAL A 39 -10.44 -1.30 -4.14
N PHE A 40 -10.66 -2.51 -4.64
CA PHE A 40 -11.47 -2.80 -5.81
C PHE A 40 -12.64 -3.70 -5.43
N GLY A 41 -13.81 -3.38 -5.98
CA GLY A 41 -15.02 -4.17 -5.84
C GLY A 41 -15.61 -4.49 -7.21
N GLU A 42 -16.37 -5.57 -7.28
CA GLU A 42 -17.12 -5.94 -8.48
C GLU A 42 -18.54 -5.40 -8.35
N THR A 43 -18.99 -4.61 -9.32
CA THR A 43 -20.38 -4.12 -9.37
C THR A 43 -21.36 -5.26 -9.70
N PRO A 44 -22.68 -5.08 -9.49
CA PRO A 44 -23.68 -6.08 -9.89
C PRO A 44 -23.63 -6.46 -11.38
N ASN A 45 -23.11 -5.57 -12.24
CA ASN A 45 -22.97 -5.81 -13.68
C ASN A 45 -21.64 -6.50 -14.04
N GLY A 46 -20.84 -6.92 -13.05
CA GLY A 46 -19.56 -7.61 -13.25
C GLY A 46 -18.35 -6.69 -13.48
N ALA A 47 -18.54 -5.36 -13.56
CA ALA A 47 -17.43 -4.43 -13.79
C ALA A 47 -16.61 -4.20 -12.52
N ILE A 48 -15.28 -4.16 -12.64
CA ILE A 48 -14.38 -3.81 -11.55
C ILE A 48 -14.29 -2.29 -11.40
N VAL A 49 -14.56 -1.81 -10.19
CA VAL A 49 -14.55 -0.39 -9.82
C VAL A 49 -13.64 -0.14 -8.63
N HIS A 50 -12.95 0.99 -8.68
CA HIS A 50 -12.17 1.47 -7.56
C HIS A 50 -13.10 2.07 -6.51
N ILE A 51 -12.74 1.95 -5.23
CA ILE A 51 -13.59 2.46 -4.14
C ILE A 51 -13.92 3.97 -4.25
N THR A 52 -13.05 4.76 -4.88
CA THR A 52 -13.30 6.20 -5.08
C THR A 52 -14.47 6.49 -6.02
N GLU A 53 -14.89 5.50 -6.82
CA GLU A 53 -15.91 5.63 -7.86
C GLU A 53 -17.30 5.19 -7.41
N VAL A 54 -17.43 4.66 -6.20
CA VAL A 54 -18.69 4.11 -5.68
C VAL A 54 -19.20 4.91 -4.50
N ALA A 55 -20.51 4.84 -4.26
CA ALA A 55 -21.12 5.41 -3.05
C ALA A 55 -20.52 4.77 -1.78
N SER A 56 -20.42 5.55 -0.71
CA SER A 56 -19.95 5.06 0.59
C SER A 56 -20.94 4.05 1.22
N GLY A 57 -20.44 3.20 2.10
CA GLY A 57 -21.24 2.21 2.82
C GLY A 57 -21.69 1.05 1.93
N LEU A 58 -22.83 0.44 2.28
CA LEU A 58 -23.44 -0.66 1.52
C LEU A 58 -24.10 -0.19 0.21
N ALA A 59 -24.31 1.11 0.07
CA ALA A 59 -24.84 1.70 -1.15
C ALA A 59 -23.89 1.52 -2.36
N CYS A 60 -22.63 1.12 -2.15
CA CYS A 60 -21.74 0.74 -3.25
C CYS A 60 -22.28 -0.43 -4.07
N GLY A 61 -23.06 -1.33 -3.46
CA GLY A 61 -23.57 -2.54 -4.12
C GLY A 61 -22.50 -3.52 -4.58
N CYS A 62 -21.24 -3.32 -4.18
CA CYS A 62 -20.11 -4.11 -4.67
C CYS A 62 -20.01 -5.47 -3.98
N ARG A 63 -19.39 -6.43 -4.68
CA ARG A 63 -19.01 -7.75 -4.18
C ARG A 63 -17.50 -7.95 -4.25
N CYS A 64 -16.99 -8.79 -3.35
CA CYS A 64 -15.59 -9.19 -3.35
C CYS A 64 -15.29 -10.02 -4.60
N PRO A 65 -14.34 -9.63 -5.46
CA PRO A 65 -14.03 -10.41 -6.66
C PRO A 65 -13.43 -11.79 -6.35
N GLY A 66 -12.90 -12.00 -5.13
CA GLY A 66 -12.30 -13.26 -4.69
C GLY A 66 -13.28 -14.24 -4.04
N CYS A 67 -14.17 -13.78 -3.15
CA CYS A 67 -15.11 -14.66 -2.42
C CYS A 67 -16.59 -14.40 -2.70
N GLY A 68 -16.94 -13.38 -3.50
CA GLY A 68 -18.32 -13.03 -3.85
C GLY A 68 -19.14 -12.37 -2.74
N ALA A 69 -18.59 -12.24 -1.53
CA ALA A 69 -19.27 -11.63 -0.39
C ALA A 69 -19.61 -10.15 -0.65
N PRO A 70 -20.75 -9.64 -0.15
CA PRO A 70 -21.07 -8.22 -0.24
C PRO A 70 -20.00 -7.37 0.45
N LEU A 71 -19.65 -6.25 -0.18
CA LEU A 71 -18.69 -5.30 0.34
C LEU A 71 -19.38 -4.07 0.93
N VAL A 72 -18.70 -3.45 1.90
CA VAL A 72 -19.02 -2.13 2.43
C VAL A 72 -17.90 -1.18 2.05
N ALA A 73 -18.21 -0.11 1.30
CA ALA A 73 -17.23 0.91 0.94
C ALA A 73 -16.93 1.81 2.14
N ARG A 74 -15.79 1.59 2.81
CA ARG A 74 -15.34 2.43 3.92
C ARG A 74 -14.54 3.59 3.36
N ARG A 75 -15.25 4.65 3.02
CA ARG A 75 -14.69 5.94 2.60
C ARG A 75 -14.79 6.89 3.79
N GLY A 76 -13.65 7.24 4.37
CA GLY A 76 -13.54 8.36 5.30
C GLY A 76 -12.71 9.46 4.66
N GLU A 77 -12.94 10.72 5.04
CA GLU A 77 -12.13 11.85 4.55
C GLU A 77 -10.63 11.72 4.90
N HIS A 78 -10.30 10.88 5.90
CA HIS A 78 -8.93 10.72 6.45
C HIS A 78 -8.49 9.27 6.73
N LEU A 79 -9.28 8.28 6.30
CA LEU A 79 -8.94 6.86 6.41
C LEU A 79 -8.70 6.29 5.01
N ASP A 80 -7.70 5.41 4.87
CA ASP A 80 -7.42 4.69 3.62
C ASP A 80 -8.73 4.09 3.09
N HIS A 81 -9.15 4.56 1.91
CA HIS A 81 -10.37 4.08 1.29
C HIS A 81 -10.23 2.59 1.01
N HIS A 82 -11.08 1.78 1.63
CA HIS A 82 -11.08 0.34 1.40
C HIS A 82 -12.48 -0.27 1.49
N PHE A 83 -12.65 -1.39 0.81
CA PHE A 83 -13.80 -2.24 0.95
C PHE A 83 -13.59 -3.18 2.14
N GLY A 84 -14.54 -3.14 3.08
CA GLY A 84 -14.72 -4.18 4.09
C GLY A 84 -15.68 -5.26 3.59
N HIS A 85 -15.60 -6.46 4.14
CA HIS A 85 -16.65 -7.48 3.92
C HIS A 85 -17.82 -7.20 4.86
N TYR A 86 -19.04 -7.21 4.35
CA TYR A 86 -20.25 -7.06 5.16
C TYR A 86 -20.62 -8.40 5.83
N GLY A 87 -20.92 -8.38 7.13
CA GLY A 87 -21.38 -9.56 7.88
C GLY A 87 -20.27 -10.47 8.43
N SER A 88 -18.99 -10.18 8.19
CA SER A 88 -17.89 -10.85 8.90
C SER A 88 -17.70 -10.21 10.26
N ALA A 89 -18.01 -10.93 11.35
CA ALA A 89 -17.98 -10.44 12.73
C ALA A 89 -16.65 -9.78 13.15
N ASP A 90 -15.55 -10.12 12.46
CA ASP A 90 -14.20 -9.66 12.79
C ASP A 90 -13.65 -8.62 11.79
N GLY A 91 -14.43 -8.27 10.76
CA GLY A 91 -13.92 -7.47 9.63
C GLY A 91 -12.74 -8.12 8.90
N SER A 92 -12.52 -9.42 9.09
CA SER A 92 -11.42 -10.19 8.49
C SER A 92 -11.51 -10.11 6.97
N GLY A 93 -10.52 -9.45 6.34
CA GLY A 93 -10.44 -9.36 4.89
C GLY A 93 -10.26 -10.75 4.25
N CYS A 94 -10.82 -10.93 3.05
CA CYS A 94 -10.54 -12.10 2.23
C CYS A 94 -9.06 -12.10 1.82
N ALA A 95 -8.34 -13.19 2.09
CA ALA A 95 -6.92 -13.33 1.75
C ALA A 95 -6.66 -13.22 0.23
N THR A 96 -7.59 -13.73 -0.60
CA THR A 96 -7.46 -13.76 -2.06
C THR A 96 -8.08 -12.55 -2.76
N GLY A 97 -8.98 -11.83 -2.09
CA GLY A 97 -9.76 -10.72 -2.66
C GLY A 97 -8.90 -9.65 -3.35
N PRO A 98 -7.89 -9.07 -2.68
CA PRO A 98 -7.04 -8.04 -3.29
C PRO A 98 -6.31 -8.51 -4.55
N GLU A 99 -5.86 -9.76 -4.56
CA GLU A 99 -5.10 -10.33 -5.68
C GLU A 99 -6.00 -10.58 -6.88
N THR A 100 -7.16 -11.22 -6.66
CA THR A 100 -8.15 -11.46 -7.71
C THR A 100 -8.67 -10.15 -8.30
N ALA A 101 -8.88 -9.14 -7.46
CA ALA A 101 -9.39 -7.85 -7.92
C ALA A 101 -8.36 -7.12 -8.80
N LEU A 102 -7.09 -7.10 -8.40
CA LEU A 102 -6.01 -6.51 -9.19
C LEU A 102 -5.82 -7.24 -10.53
N HIS A 103 -5.93 -8.58 -10.52
CA HIS A 103 -5.81 -9.39 -11.72
C HIS A 103 -6.92 -9.10 -12.73
N LYS A 104 -8.19 -9.09 -12.27
CA LYS A 104 -9.34 -8.74 -13.11
C LYS A 104 -9.24 -7.30 -13.63
N PHE A 105 -8.88 -6.35 -12.77
CA PHE A 105 -8.71 -4.95 -13.15
C PHE A 105 -7.66 -4.77 -14.26
N ALA A 106 -6.53 -5.46 -14.17
CA ALA A 106 -5.48 -5.36 -15.19
C ALA A 106 -5.91 -5.88 -16.56
N LYS A 107 -6.67 -6.99 -16.58
CA LYS A 107 -7.27 -7.54 -17.80
C LYS A 107 -8.24 -6.54 -18.44
N GLU A 108 -9.18 -6.01 -17.66
CA GLU A 108 -10.15 -5.01 -18.13
C GLU A 108 -9.48 -3.71 -18.60
N CYS A 109 -8.46 -3.26 -17.88
CA CYS A 109 -7.69 -2.06 -18.23
C CYS A 109 -7.09 -2.19 -19.63
N LEU A 110 -6.40 -3.29 -19.90
CA LEU A 110 -5.81 -3.56 -21.21
C LEU A 110 -6.90 -3.70 -22.30
N ALA A 111 -8.00 -4.40 -22.00
CA ALA A 111 -9.12 -4.56 -22.94
C ALA A 111 -9.76 -3.23 -23.34
N ARG A 112 -9.89 -2.31 -22.40
CA ARG A 112 -10.51 -1.00 -22.65
C ARG A 112 -9.56 0.00 -23.31
N ARG A 113 -8.28 0.02 -22.91
CA ARG A 113 -7.32 1.03 -23.38
C ARG A 113 -6.68 0.68 -24.73
N LEU A 114 -6.61 -0.61 -25.08
CA LEU A 114 -6.02 -1.10 -26.34
C LEU A 114 -4.62 -0.53 -26.61
N GLU A 115 -3.84 -0.33 -25.55
CA GLU A 115 -2.47 0.14 -25.63
C GLU A 115 -1.63 -0.53 -24.55
N LEU A 116 -0.37 -0.80 -24.84
CA LEU A 116 0.55 -1.45 -23.91
C LEU A 116 2.00 -1.13 -24.29
N VAL A 117 2.87 -0.82 -23.32
CA VAL A 117 4.31 -0.77 -23.57
C VAL A 117 4.90 -2.19 -23.55
N LEU A 118 5.61 -2.58 -24.59
CA LEU A 118 6.30 -3.87 -24.63
C LEU A 118 7.64 -3.80 -23.91
N PRO A 119 8.13 -4.94 -23.36
CA PRO A 119 9.48 -5.01 -22.84
C PRO A 119 10.51 -4.70 -23.92
N GLY A 120 11.53 -3.93 -23.55
CA GLY A 120 12.77 -3.89 -24.31
C GLY A 120 13.52 -5.21 -24.19
N TRP A 121 14.55 -5.38 -25.00
CA TRP A 121 15.45 -6.52 -24.92
C TRP A 121 16.88 -6.05 -25.15
N GLN A 122 17.82 -6.59 -24.38
CA GLN A 122 19.25 -6.40 -24.57
C GLN A 122 19.95 -7.76 -24.41
N GLU A 123 20.90 -8.02 -25.28
CA GLU A 123 21.78 -9.19 -25.19
C GLU A 123 22.78 -9.01 -24.04
N THR A 124 22.84 -9.98 -23.12
CA THR A 124 23.70 -9.92 -21.93
C THR A 124 25.13 -10.42 -22.16
N GLU A 125 25.44 -11.02 -23.32
CA GLU A 125 26.78 -11.54 -23.63
C GLU A 125 27.27 -11.04 -25.01
N GLY A 126 28.44 -10.38 -25.02
CA GLY A 126 29.11 -9.90 -26.24
C GLY A 126 29.46 -8.40 -26.20
N ALA A 127 30.69 -8.04 -26.57
CA ALA A 127 31.12 -6.65 -26.70
C ALA A 127 30.36 -5.98 -27.87
N GLY A 128 29.38 -5.15 -27.54
CA GLY A 128 28.50 -4.47 -28.52
C GLY A 128 27.04 -4.95 -28.51
N GLY A 129 26.52 -5.36 -27.35
CA GLY A 129 25.19 -5.97 -27.17
C GLY A 129 24.09 -5.35 -28.03
N LYS A 130 23.48 -6.17 -28.88
CA LYS A 130 22.30 -5.79 -29.66
C LYS A 130 21.10 -5.68 -28.72
N GLY A 131 20.24 -4.70 -28.98
CA GLY A 131 19.03 -4.53 -28.20
C GLY A 131 18.05 -3.58 -28.87
N TYR A 132 16.83 -3.58 -28.35
CA TYR A 132 15.82 -2.59 -28.69
C TYR A 132 15.12 -2.10 -27.42
N PRO A 133 14.76 -0.81 -27.36
CA PRO A 133 14.02 -0.27 -26.22
C PRO A 133 12.61 -0.85 -26.17
N GLY A 134 12.02 -0.78 -24.98
CA GLY A 134 10.58 -1.00 -24.84
C GLY A 134 9.82 0.00 -25.71
N ARG A 135 8.69 -0.41 -26.28
CA ARG A 135 7.93 0.41 -27.21
C ARG A 135 6.45 0.42 -26.87
N ALA A 136 5.83 1.59 -26.94
CA ALA A 136 4.38 1.68 -26.91
C ALA A 136 3.79 0.96 -28.12
N LEU A 137 2.79 0.12 -27.87
CA LEU A 137 2.06 -0.63 -28.88
C LEU A 137 0.57 -0.30 -28.74
N ARG A 138 -0.01 0.26 -29.80
CA ARG A 138 -1.47 0.32 -29.95
C ARG A 138 -1.97 -1.01 -30.50
N LEU A 139 -3.05 -1.51 -29.93
CA LEU A 139 -3.67 -2.80 -30.24
C LEU A 139 -4.94 -2.58 -31.05
N ASP A 140 -5.28 -3.57 -31.87
CA ASP A 140 -6.51 -3.57 -32.66
C ASP A 140 -7.65 -4.21 -31.87
N GLU A 141 -7.32 -5.25 -31.10
CA GLU A 141 -8.28 -6.04 -30.33
C GLU A 141 -7.62 -6.64 -29.10
N VAL A 142 -8.42 -6.88 -28.07
CA VAL A 142 -8.02 -7.60 -26.87
C VAL A 142 -9.12 -8.60 -26.50
N VAL A 143 -8.74 -9.86 -26.30
CA VAL A 143 -9.63 -10.95 -25.89
C VAL A 143 -9.17 -11.49 -24.54
N LEU A 144 -10.08 -11.52 -23.57
CA LEU A 144 -9.79 -11.98 -22.21
C LEU A 144 -10.05 -13.48 -22.08
N GLU A 145 -9.15 -14.19 -21.38
CA GLU A 145 -9.32 -15.58 -20.92
C GLU A 145 -9.76 -16.60 -21.99
N HIS A 146 -9.41 -16.35 -23.25
CA HIS A 146 -9.79 -17.21 -24.36
C HIS A 146 -8.79 -18.37 -24.56
N ARG A 147 -9.30 -19.58 -24.79
CA ARG A 147 -8.45 -20.76 -24.97
C ARG A 147 -7.77 -20.74 -26.33
N LEU A 148 -6.43 -20.76 -26.32
CA LEU A 148 -5.59 -20.89 -27.50
C LEU A 148 -4.80 -22.20 -27.42
N SER A 149 -5.16 -23.17 -28.26
CA SER A 149 -4.44 -24.45 -28.43
C SER A 149 -4.04 -25.15 -27.12
N GLY A 150 -4.96 -25.19 -26.15
CA GLY A 150 -4.74 -25.87 -24.85
C GLY A 150 -4.03 -25.02 -23.78
N ILE A 151 -3.88 -23.72 -24.01
CA ILE A 151 -3.48 -22.73 -23.01
C ILE A 151 -4.59 -21.71 -22.86
N VAL A 152 -4.78 -21.19 -21.65
CA VAL A 152 -5.61 -20.01 -21.39
C VAL A 152 -4.68 -18.92 -20.87
N PRO A 153 -4.25 -17.97 -21.73
CA PRO A 153 -3.57 -16.78 -21.28
C PRO A 153 -4.55 -15.85 -20.57
N ASP A 154 -4.04 -14.94 -19.75
CA ASP A 154 -4.91 -13.91 -19.15
C ASP A 154 -5.53 -13.03 -20.24
N VAL A 155 -4.72 -12.65 -21.23
CA VAL A 155 -5.13 -11.81 -22.34
C VAL A 155 -4.47 -12.26 -23.65
N ILE A 156 -5.23 -12.21 -24.75
CA ILE A 156 -4.75 -12.26 -26.12
C ILE A 156 -4.92 -10.86 -26.73
N ALA A 157 -3.82 -10.16 -26.96
CA ALA A 157 -3.78 -8.85 -27.59
C ALA A 157 -3.43 -8.99 -29.07
N ARG A 158 -4.19 -8.38 -29.98
CA ARG A 158 -3.97 -8.48 -31.44
C ARG A 158 -3.49 -7.18 -32.03
N ARG A 159 -2.51 -7.27 -32.93
CA ARG A 159 -2.05 -6.13 -33.74
C ARG A 159 -1.53 -6.56 -35.11
N GLY A 160 -2.21 -6.11 -36.16
CA GLY A 160 -1.86 -6.37 -37.55
C GLY A 160 -1.83 -7.87 -37.85
N GLY A 161 -2.88 -8.60 -37.44
CA GLY A 161 -3.01 -10.04 -37.66
C GLY A 161 -2.08 -10.93 -36.83
N ARG A 162 -1.41 -10.38 -35.80
CA ARG A 162 -0.54 -11.13 -34.89
C ARG A 162 -1.05 -11.09 -33.47
N ASP A 163 -0.93 -12.22 -32.80
CA ASP A 163 -1.28 -12.38 -31.39
C ASP A 163 -0.07 -12.12 -30.48
N LEU A 164 -0.34 -11.46 -29.37
CA LEU A 164 0.52 -11.27 -28.21
C LEU A 164 -0.22 -11.79 -26.99
N LEU A 165 0.33 -12.80 -26.34
CA LEU A 165 -0.17 -13.30 -25.07
C LEU A 165 0.37 -12.42 -23.94
N VAL A 166 -0.49 -12.03 -23.01
CA VAL A 166 -0.11 -11.25 -21.83
C VAL A 166 -0.52 -12.03 -20.59
N GLU A 167 0.41 -12.18 -19.67
CA GLU A 167 0.22 -12.76 -18.33
C GLU A 167 0.43 -11.68 -17.28
N PHE A 168 -0.46 -11.59 -16.28
CA PHE A 168 -0.31 -10.69 -15.16
C PHE A 168 0.10 -11.46 -13.91
N ARG A 169 1.32 -11.22 -13.43
CA ARG A 169 1.82 -11.82 -12.18
C ARG A 169 1.37 -10.98 -10.99
N VAL A 170 0.55 -11.54 -10.11
CA VAL A 170 0.20 -10.90 -8.83
C VAL A 170 0.95 -11.56 -7.67
N THR A 171 0.91 -12.89 -7.58
CA THR A 171 1.60 -13.67 -6.55
C THR A 171 2.69 -14.54 -7.13
N HIS A 172 2.33 -15.36 -8.09
CA HIS A 172 3.21 -16.35 -8.67
C HIS A 172 3.58 -15.98 -10.11
N PRO A 173 4.86 -16.10 -10.50
CA PRO A 173 5.25 -15.97 -11.89
C PRO A 173 4.65 -17.09 -12.72
N CYS A 174 4.58 -16.85 -14.03
CA CYS A 174 4.20 -17.82 -15.04
C CYS A 174 5.15 -19.02 -14.96
N ASP A 175 4.57 -20.22 -14.84
CA ASP A 175 5.33 -21.44 -14.65
C ASP A 175 6.02 -21.91 -15.95
N ALA A 176 7.06 -22.73 -15.80
CA ALA A 176 7.82 -23.25 -16.93
C ALA A 176 6.99 -24.09 -17.90
N THR A 177 5.91 -24.74 -17.43
CA THR A 177 5.03 -25.55 -18.28
C THR A 177 4.24 -24.65 -19.23
N LYS A 178 3.69 -23.54 -18.73
CA LYS A 178 2.96 -22.56 -19.54
C LYS A 178 3.90 -21.87 -20.52
N ILE A 179 5.09 -21.48 -20.08
CA ILE A 179 6.14 -20.89 -20.94
C ILE A 179 6.54 -21.86 -22.07
N ALA A 180 6.78 -23.14 -21.77
CA ALA A 180 7.13 -24.13 -22.77
C ALA A 180 6.04 -24.28 -23.85
N LYS A 181 4.76 -24.16 -23.47
CA LYS A 181 3.66 -24.17 -24.45
C LYS A 181 3.64 -22.89 -25.30
N PHE A 182 3.94 -21.71 -24.76
CA PHE A 182 4.09 -20.47 -25.56
C PHE A 182 5.18 -20.61 -26.62
N VAL A 183 6.33 -21.17 -26.22
CA VAL A 183 7.46 -21.46 -27.13
C VAL A 183 7.05 -22.46 -28.20
N LYS A 184 6.39 -23.56 -27.83
CA LYS A 184 5.92 -24.60 -28.77
C LYS A 184 4.95 -24.04 -29.81
N LEU A 185 4.04 -23.16 -29.40
CA LEU A 185 3.10 -22.49 -30.32
C LEU A 185 3.75 -21.38 -31.14
N ASN A 186 4.97 -20.99 -30.79
CA ASN A 186 5.72 -19.88 -31.36
C ASN A 186 4.94 -18.55 -31.36
N VAL A 187 4.19 -18.27 -30.29
CA VAL A 187 3.40 -17.04 -30.12
C VAL A 187 4.08 -16.11 -29.14
N ALA A 188 4.21 -14.82 -29.47
CA ALA A 188 4.82 -13.84 -28.59
C ALA A 188 4.05 -13.78 -27.25
N ALA A 189 4.79 -13.84 -26.14
CA ALA A 189 4.21 -13.83 -24.80
C ALA A 189 5.00 -12.91 -23.88
N VAL A 190 4.31 -12.07 -23.12
CA VAL A 190 4.88 -11.19 -22.10
C VAL A 190 4.26 -11.44 -20.74
N GLU A 191 5.06 -11.27 -19.71
CA GLU A 191 4.59 -11.22 -18.33
C GLU A 191 4.74 -9.80 -17.82
N ILE A 192 3.69 -9.29 -17.16
CA ILE A 192 3.66 -8.00 -16.47
C ILE A 192 3.55 -8.27 -14.98
N ASP A 193 4.54 -7.83 -14.21
CA ASP A 193 4.62 -8.03 -12.77
C ASP A 193 3.83 -6.94 -12.05
N LEU A 194 2.78 -7.33 -11.34
CA LEU A 194 1.93 -6.50 -10.49
C LEU A 194 2.08 -6.87 -9.00
N SER A 195 3.02 -7.75 -8.64
CA SER A 195 3.24 -8.16 -7.24
C SER A 195 3.70 -7.01 -6.33
N TRP A 196 4.19 -5.93 -6.93
CA TRP A 196 4.60 -4.69 -6.27
C TRP A 196 3.53 -3.58 -6.35
N ALA A 197 2.42 -3.79 -7.06
CA ALA A 197 1.46 -2.73 -7.36
C ALA A 197 0.91 -2.11 -6.05
N PRO A 198 0.98 -0.78 -5.88
CA PRO A 198 0.48 -0.15 -4.67
C PRO A 198 -1.04 -0.30 -4.59
N ARG A 199 -1.56 -0.48 -3.38
CA ARG A 199 -3.00 -0.60 -3.13
C ARG A 199 -3.67 0.75 -2.84
N ASP A 200 -2.90 1.84 -2.82
CA ASP A 200 -3.34 3.22 -2.52
C ASP A 200 -3.23 4.16 -3.74
N VAL A 201 -3.23 3.62 -4.96
CA VAL A 201 -3.18 4.41 -6.20
C VAL A 201 -4.59 4.82 -6.61
N SER A 202 -4.75 6.02 -7.18
CA SER A 202 -5.95 6.32 -7.96
C SER A 202 -6.14 5.29 -9.08
N ARG A 203 -7.38 5.10 -9.52
CA ARG A 203 -7.68 4.26 -10.68
C ARG A 203 -6.77 4.60 -11.87
N SER A 204 -6.68 5.88 -12.23
CA SER A 204 -5.85 6.34 -13.36
C SER A 204 -4.37 6.04 -13.18
N GLY A 205 -3.84 6.21 -11.97
CA GLY A 205 -2.42 5.90 -11.70
C GLY A 205 -2.14 4.39 -11.76
N LEU A 206 -3.09 3.54 -11.35
CA LEU A 206 -2.92 2.10 -11.48
C LEU A 206 -3.01 1.64 -12.93
N GLU A 207 -3.90 2.23 -13.73
CA GLU A 207 -3.98 1.96 -15.17
C GLU A 207 -2.66 2.30 -15.86
N GLU A 208 -2.12 3.50 -15.62
CA GLU A 208 -0.81 3.89 -16.16
C GLU A 208 0.28 2.92 -15.73
N ALA A 209 0.33 2.57 -14.43
CA ALA A 209 1.32 1.61 -13.93
C ALA A 209 1.22 0.26 -14.64
N ILE A 210 0.01 -0.28 -14.87
CA ILE A 210 -0.19 -1.55 -15.57
C ILE A 210 0.25 -1.45 -17.03
N LEU A 211 -0.17 -0.40 -17.74
CA LEU A 211 0.03 -0.28 -19.18
C LEU A 211 1.45 0.14 -19.57
N THR A 212 2.18 0.88 -18.72
CA THR A 212 3.44 1.53 -19.11
C THR A 212 4.60 1.31 -18.15
N GLU A 213 4.38 1.30 -16.83
CA GLU A 213 5.49 1.34 -15.85
C GLU A 213 5.87 -0.03 -15.26
N ALA A 214 4.92 -0.94 -15.09
CA ALA A 214 5.13 -2.22 -14.43
C ALA A 214 6.27 -3.04 -15.05
N PRO A 215 7.12 -3.69 -14.23
CA PRO A 215 8.17 -4.57 -14.73
C PRO A 215 7.55 -5.60 -15.66
N ARG A 216 8.16 -5.74 -16.82
CA ARG A 216 7.65 -6.59 -17.88
C ARG A 216 8.80 -7.32 -18.56
N ARG A 217 8.56 -8.57 -18.94
CA ARG A 217 9.55 -9.39 -19.63
C ARG A 217 8.92 -10.20 -20.73
N TRP A 218 9.71 -10.51 -21.74
CA TRP A 218 9.36 -11.54 -22.72
C TRP A 218 9.41 -12.91 -22.03
N LEU A 219 8.30 -13.64 -22.07
CA LEU A 219 8.26 -15.07 -21.78
C LEU A 219 8.64 -15.88 -23.02
N HIS A 220 8.20 -15.40 -24.18
CA HIS A 220 8.60 -15.90 -25.50
C HIS A 220 8.53 -14.75 -26.50
N ASN A 221 9.52 -14.66 -27.39
CA ASN A 221 9.48 -13.74 -28.52
C ASN A 221 10.03 -14.44 -29.77
N PRO A 222 9.18 -14.76 -30.78
CA PRO A 222 9.61 -15.42 -32.01
C PRO A 222 10.76 -14.71 -32.72
N LYS A 223 10.86 -13.38 -32.59
CA LYS A 223 11.93 -12.59 -33.22
C LYS A 223 13.27 -12.68 -32.51
N LEU A 224 13.29 -13.06 -31.23
CA LEU A 224 14.51 -13.23 -30.43
C LEU A 224 15.07 -14.66 -30.50
N LEU A 225 14.26 -15.64 -30.93
CA LEU A 225 14.75 -17.00 -31.20
C LEU A 225 15.54 -17.11 -32.50
N LEU A 226 15.26 -16.27 -33.49
CA LEU A 226 16.04 -16.17 -34.73
C LEU A 226 17.49 -15.72 -34.49
N SER A 227 17.84 -15.29 -33.28
CA SER A 227 19.19 -14.87 -32.85
C SER A 227 19.81 -15.74 -31.74
N ASN A 228 19.28 -16.94 -31.44
CA ASN A 228 19.76 -17.85 -30.38
C ASN A 228 19.78 -17.26 -28.94
N ALA A 229 19.04 -16.19 -28.67
CA ALA A 229 19.30 -15.33 -27.51
C ALA A 229 18.36 -15.50 -26.30
N LEU A 230 17.48 -16.51 -26.31
CA LEU A 230 16.62 -16.85 -25.16
C LEU A 230 16.99 -18.22 -24.59
N ARG A 231 17.94 -18.25 -23.65
CA ARG A 231 18.03 -19.34 -22.68
C ARG A 231 17.11 -19.00 -21.50
N PRO A 232 16.24 -19.91 -21.04
CA PRO A 232 15.45 -19.70 -19.84
C PRO A 232 16.36 -19.86 -18.60
N ALA A 233 17.13 -18.83 -18.29
CA ALA A 233 17.64 -18.69 -16.93
C ALA A 233 16.47 -18.27 -16.03
N ARG A 234 16.36 -18.87 -14.84
CA ARG A 234 15.56 -18.29 -13.75
C ARG A 234 16.18 -16.94 -13.40
N VAL A 235 15.77 -15.90 -14.11
CA VAL A 235 16.02 -14.53 -13.71
C VAL A 235 14.89 -14.20 -12.75
N ASP A 236 15.19 -14.24 -11.45
CA ASP A 236 14.44 -13.42 -10.50
C ASP A 236 14.53 -12.00 -11.04
N LEU A 237 13.41 -11.44 -11.49
CA LEU A 237 13.36 -10.06 -11.91
C LEU A 237 13.87 -9.25 -10.71
N PRO A 238 15.00 -8.51 -10.82
CA PRO A 238 15.35 -7.59 -9.77
C PRO A 238 14.16 -6.65 -9.58
N ARG A 239 13.77 -6.41 -8.33
CA ARG A 239 12.89 -5.27 -8.01
C ARG A 239 13.43 -4.06 -8.76
N PRO A 240 12.56 -3.15 -9.26
CA PRO A 240 13.03 -1.99 -10.02
C PRO A 240 14.20 -1.36 -9.27
N SER A 241 15.26 -0.98 -9.98
CA SER A 241 16.39 -0.31 -9.33
C SER A 241 15.84 0.84 -8.49
N ALA A 242 16.43 1.10 -7.32
CA ALA A 242 15.95 2.15 -6.42
C ALA A 242 15.70 3.48 -7.16
N ALA A 243 16.45 3.74 -8.25
CA ALA A 243 16.28 4.87 -9.15
C ALA A 243 14.96 4.88 -9.97
N VAL A 244 14.55 3.76 -10.57
CA VAL A 244 13.28 3.69 -11.35
C VAL A 244 12.08 3.81 -10.42
N ASN A 245 12.13 3.16 -9.25
CA ASN A 245 11.13 3.35 -8.20
C ASN A 245 11.10 4.80 -7.70
N ALA A 246 12.25 5.42 -7.48
CA ALA A 246 12.36 6.80 -7.01
C ALA A 246 11.69 7.81 -7.94
N VAL A 247 11.77 7.63 -9.27
CA VAL A 247 11.12 8.55 -10.22
C VAL A 247 9.59 8.48 -10.17
N SER A 248 9.02 7.27 -10.17
CA SER A 248 7.56 7.08 -10.03
C SER A 248 7.07 7.56 -8.66
N MET A 249 7.84 7.24 -7.61
CA MET A 249 7.59 7.72 -6.25
C MET A 249 7.67 9.25 -6.13
N ALA A 250 8.62 9.90 -6.81
CA ALA A 250 8.74 11.35 -6.82
C ALA A 250 7.52 12.00 -7.49
N ARG A 251 7.00 11.43 -8.58
CA ARG A 251 5.76 11.91 -9.21
C ARG A 251 4.57 11.80 -8.25
N THR A 252 4.45 10.66 -7.57
CA THR A 252 3.42 10.43 -6.56
C THR A 252 3.54 11.43 -5.42
N TYR A 253 4.75 11.60 -4.88
CA TYR A 253 5.03 12.52 -3.79
C TYR A 253 4.71 13.96 -4.17
N ARG A 254 5.10 14.42 -5.37
CA ARG A 254 4.77 15.76 -5.86
C ARG A 254 3.27 16.01 -5.91
N THR A 255 2.51 15.03 -6.40
CA THR A 255 1.04 15.10 -6.45
C THR A 255 0.45 15.14 -5.04
N ALA A 256 0.89 14.25 -4.15
CA ALA A 256 0.44 14.23 -2.75
C ALA A 256 0.82 15.51 -2.00
N HIS A 257 1.97 16.10 -2.32
CA HIS A 257 2.45 17.35 -1.75
C HIS A 257 1.59 18.54 -2.20
N THR A 258 1.24 18.64 -3.49
CA THR A 258 0.34 19.68 -3.98
C THR A 258 -1.06 19.55 -3.39
N GLU A 259 -1.59 18.32 -3.31
CA GLU A 259 -2.87 18.02 -2.64
C GLU A 259 -2.85 18.45 -1.17
N ALA A 260 -1.85 18.02 -0.39
CA ALA A 260 -1.76 18.34 1.03
C ALA A 260 -1.68 19.86 1.26
N ARG A 261 -0.97 20.58 0.39
CA ARG A 261 -0.85 22.05 0.47
C ARG A 261 -2.14 22.78 0.11
N ALA A 262 -2.93 22.25 -0.83
CA ALA A 262 -4.21 22.84 -1.24
C ALA A 262 -5.40 22.42 -0.37
N SER A 263 -5.23 21.36 0.44
CA SER A 263 -6.28 20.81 1.29
C SER A 263 -6.69 21.80 2.37
N ARG A 264 -8.01 21.97 2.54
CA ARG A 264 -8.57 22.71 3.67
C ARG A 264 -8.49 21.87 4.94
N SER A 265 -8.42 22.54 6.08
CA SER A 265 -8.54 21.87 7.36
C SER A 265 -9.96 21.33 7.55
N ILE A 266 -10.03 20.12 8.08
CA ILE A 266 -11.29 19.37 8.27
C ILE A 266 -11.63 19.20 9.74
N THR A 267 -10.66 19.36 10.64
CA THR A 267 -10.88 19.20 12.08
C THR A 267 -11.21 20.54 12.74
N MET A 268 -12.23 20.54 13.60
CA MET A 268 -12.55 21.71 14.44
C MET A 268 -11.38 22.11 15.33
N THR A 269 -10.60 21.14 15.80
CA THR A 269 -9.37 21.38 16.56
C THR A 269 -8.36 22.20 15.77
N ALA A 270 -8.10 21.85 14.51
CA ALA A 270 -7.15 22.60 13.69
C ALA A 270 -7.65 24.01 13.37
N SER A 271 -8.96 24.21 13.15
CA SER A 271 -9.53 25.55 12.97
C SER A 271 -9.37 26.42 14.23
N ARG A 272 -9.60 25.85 15.41
CA ARG A 272 -9.40 26.53 16.70
C ARG A 272 -7.94 26.88 16.94
N LEU A 273 -7.04 25.91 16.77
CA LEU A 273 -5.60 26.13 16.98
C LEU A 273 -5.02 27.10 15.94
N ALA A 274 -5.52 27.12 14.71
CA ALA A 274 -5.13 28.12 13.71
C ALA A 274 -5.58 29.54 14.09
N THR A 275 -6.66 29.68 14.86
CA THR A 275 -7.13 30.97 15.38
C THR A 275 -6.34 31.40 16.61
N ASP A 276 -6.18 30.49 17.58
CA ASP A 276 -5.56 30.79 18.87
C ASP A 276 -4.02 30.89 18.75
N PHE A 277 -3.44 30.08 17.86
CA PHE A 277 -2.00 29.93 17.60
C PHE A 277 -1.71 29.77 16.09
N PRO A 278 -1.92 30.79 15.25
CA PRO A 278 -1.70 30.72 13.80
C PRO A 278 -0.26 30.33 13.43
N GLN A 279 0.70 30.63 14.31
CA GLN A 279 2.10 30.26 14.18
C GLN A 279 2.43 28.84 14.64
N ALA A 280 1.47 28.01 15.03
CA ALA A 280 1.70 26.65 15.54
C ALA A 280 1.32 25.54 14.54
N VAL A 281 0.38 25.83 13.64
CA VAL A 281 -0.22 24.86 12.72
C VAL A 281 -0.28 25.46 11.31
N GLY A 282 -0.44 24.60 10.28
CA GLY A 282 -0.44 25.03 8.88
C GLY A 282 0.95 25.31 8.31
N MET A 283 2.02 24.97 9.03
CA MET A 283 3.39 25.19 8.58
C MET A 283 3.73 24.28 7.40
N ALA A 284 4.23 24.87 6.31
CA ALA A 284 4.81 24.11 5.22
C ALA A 284 6.20 23.61 5.62
N VAL A 285 6.32 22.31 5.87
CA VAL A 285 7.60 21.64 6.19
C VAL A 285 7.92 20.58 5.13
N PRO A 286 9.20 20.20 4.95
CA PRO A 286 9.54 19.06 4.11
C PRO A 286 8.77 17.81 4.54
N GLY A 287 8.30 17.01 3.57
CA GLY A 287 7.58 15.77 3.83
C GLY A 287 6.07 15.92 4.11
N ILE A 288 5.45 17.10 3.93
CA ILE A 288 3.99 17.23 4.07
C ILE A 288 3.20 16.32 3.10
N GLY A 289 3.78 15.97 1.95
CA GLY A 289 3.19 15.01 1.01
C GLY A 289 3.09 13.58 1.55
N CYS A 290 3.68 13.29 2.71
CA CYS A 290 3.56 11.97 3.35
C CYS A 290 2.24 11.76 4.11
N PHE A 291 1.49 12.83 4.37
CA PHE A 291 0.25 12.78 5.14
C PHE A 291 -0.97 12.79 4.21
N THR A 292 -2.06 12.16 4.64
CA THR A 292 -3.35 12.15 3.91
C THR A 292 -4.18 13.40 4.22
N VAL A 293 -3.74 14.24 5.15
CA VAL A 293 -4.47 15.38 5.70
C VAL A 293 -3.67 16.67 5.54
N SER A 294 -4.32 17.83 5.70
CA SER A 294 -3.65 19.13 5.58
C SER A 294 -2.54 19.30 6.64
N PRO A 295 -1.52 20.14 6.40
CA PRO A 295 -0.54 20.51 7.42
C PRO A 295 -1.16 20.97 8.73
N SER A 296 -2.26 21.74 8.65
CA SER A 296 -2.97 22.20 9.83
C SER A 296 -3.54 21.06 10.66
N ASP A 297 -4.12 20.03 10.03
CA ASP A 297 -4.79 18.94 10.76
C ASP A 297 -3.79 18.05 11.51
N TRP A 298 -2.74 17.56 10.86
CA TRP A 298 -1.79 16.66 11.54
C TRP A 298 -0.95 17.40 12.59
N GLN A 299 -0.61 18.67 12.36
CA GLN A 299 0.11 19.49 13.35
C GLN A 299 -0.78 19.80 14.56
N ALA A 300 -2.05 20.14 14.31
CA ALA A 300 -3.04 20.36 15.37
C ALA A 300 -3.26 19.11 16.22
N ALA A 301 -3.31 17.92 15.62
CA ALA A 301 -3.50 16.67 16.36
C ALA A 301 -2.36 16.36 17.33
N ILE A 302 -1.12 16.68 16.96
CA ILE A 302 0.02 16.52 17.87
C ILE A 302 -0.09 17.54 19.00
N LEU A 303 -0.37 18.80 18.68
CA LEU A 303 -0.45 19.89 19.66
C LEU A 303 -1.61 19.70 20.64
N GLU A 304 -2.77 19.28 20.15
CA GLU A 304 -3.97 18.95 20.93
C GLU A 304 -3.66 17.87 21.97
N GLN A 305 -2.98 16.78 21.58
CA GLN A 305 -2.61 15.72 22.51
C GLN A 305 -1.71 16.25 23.64
N MET A 306 -0.79 17.16 23.34
CA MET A 306 0.06 17.78 24.36
C MET A 306 -0.78 18.65 25.30
N ILE A 307 -1.69 19.46 24.77
CA ILE A 307 -2.58 20.34 25.53
C ILE A 307 -3.49 19.51 26.45
N ASP A 308 -4.12 18.46 25.93
CA ASP A 308 -5.01 17.59 26.71
C ASP A 308 -4.26 16.89 27.85
N ARG A 309 -3.04 16.41 27.60
CA ARG A 309 -2.17 15.85 28.66
C ARG A 309 -1.85 16.88 29.74
N ALA A 310 -1.54 18.12 29.36
CA ALA A 310 -1.26 19.19 30.32
C ALA A 310 -2.49 19.53 31.18
N LEU A 311 -3.68 19.57 30.56
CA LEU A 311 -4.93 19.88 31.24
C LEU A 311 -5.39 18.77 32.17
N ALA A 312 -5.09 17.51 31.84
CA ALA A 312 -5.30 16.36 32.71
C ALA A 312 -4.30 16.28 33.88
N GLY A 313 -3.42 17.26 34.06
CA GLY A 313 -2.39 17.27 35.11
C GLY A 313 -1.17 16.39 34.81
N GLY A 314 -1.10 15.81 33.61
CA GLY A 314 0.04 15.01 33.14
C GLY A 314 1.19 15.87 32.61
N ARG A 315 2.32 15.22 32.30
CA ARG A 315 3.47 15.87 31.63
C ARG A 315 3.20 15.95 30.12
N PRO A 316 3.11 17.14 29.51
CA PRO A 316 2.79 17.29 28.09
C PRO A 316 4.03 17.13 27.20
N VAL A 317 4.76 16.03 27.39
CA VAL A 317 5.96 15.72 26.62
C VAL A 317 5.60 14.84 25.42
N ILE A 318 6.16 15.16 24.26
CA ILE A 318 6.05 14.38 23.02
C ILE A 318 7.42 14.12 22.42
N THR A 319 7.56 12.96 21.76
CA THR A 319 8.69 12.66 20.86
C THR A 319 8.19 12.55 19.42
N PRO A 320 9.04 12.77 18.40
CA PRO A 320 8.67 12.52 17.01
C PRO A 320 8.15 11.10 16.77
N ALA A 321 8.67 10.11 17.52
CA ALA A 321 8.21 8.72 17.43
C ALA A 321 6.79 8.54 17.98
N ASP A 322 6.45 9.20 19.09
CA ASP A 322 5.10 9.16 19.66
C ASP A 322 4.09 9.86 18.76
N ALA A 323 4.45 11.04 18.25
CA ALA A 323 3.64 11.77 17.28
C ALA A 323 3.42 10.94 16.01
N LEU A 324 4.46 10.31 15.47
CA LEU A 324 4.32 9.44 14.29
C LEU A 324 3.40 8.24 14.57
N ARG A 325 3.54 7.62 15.74
CA ARG A 325 2.68 6.50 16.16
C ARG A 325 1.22 6.92 16.25
N GLN A 326 0.94 8.09 16.84
CA GLN A 326 -0.39 8.66 16.94
C GLN A 326 -0.99 8.91 15.54
N LEU A 327 -0.25 9.56 14.65
CA LEU A 327 -0.73 9.84 13.28
C LEU A 327 -0.96 8.55 12.49
N LYS A 328 -0.12 7.53 12.69
CA LYS A 328 -0.32 6.20 12.12
C LYS A 328 -1.62 5.55 12.61
N GLN A 329 -1.90 5.60 13.90
CA GLN A 329 -3.14 5.06 14.49
C GLN A 329 -4.39 5.76 13.98
N ARG A 330 -4.28 7.05 13.61
CA ARG A 330 -5.36 7.81 13.00
C ARG A 330 -5.55 7.55 11.49
N GLY A 331 -4.65 6.78 10.86
CA GLY A 331 -4.68 6.56 9.41
C GLY A 331 -4.21 7.77 8.60
N TRP A 332 -3.49 8.71 9.22
CA TRP A 332 -3.11 9.99 8.60
C TRP A 332 -1.77 9.94 7.84
N LEU A 333 -1.18 8.76 7.70
CA LEU A 333 0.03 8.51 6.95
C LEU A 333 -0.30 7.78 5.66
N ARG A 334 0.19 8.29 4.52
CA ARG A 334 0.10 7.56 3.26
C ARG A 334 0.98 6.31 3.35
N SER A 335 0.36 5.15 3.16
CA SER A 335 0.97 3.84 3.39
C SER A 335 2.32 3.68 2.66
N ARG A 336 2.42 4.25 1.45
CA ARG A 336 3.62 4.24 0.59
C ARG A 336 4.85 4.87 1.22
N PHE A 337 4.70 5.94 2.01
CA PHE A 337 5.83 6.62 2.66
C PHE A 337 6.10 6.10 4.07
N ALA A 338 5.16 5.34 4.64
CA ALA A 338 5.29 4.76 5.98
C ALA A 338 6.19 3.51 6.03
N ARG A 339 6.48 2.88 4.88
CA ARG A 339 7.18 1.58 4.79
C ARG A 339 8.46 1.64 3.93
N LEU A 340 9.00 2.83 3.67
CA LEU A 340 10.19 2.95 2.84
C LEU A 340 11.42 2.40 3.55
N THR A 341 12.22 1.65 2.78
CA THR A 341 13.56 1.30 3.21
C THR A 341 14.45 2.54 3.18
N THR A 342 15.54 2.54 3.95
CA THR A 342 16.52 3.63 3.93
C THR A 342 17.05 3.91 2.53
N ALA A 343 17.27 2.84 1.74
CA ALA A 343 17.75 2.95 0.36
C ALA A 343 16.73 3.63 -0.56
N ASP A 344 15.44 3.24 -0.47
CA ASP A 344 14.38 3.84 -1.29
C ASP A 344 14.13 5.30 -0.92
N ALA A 345 14.16 5.63 0.38
CA ALA A 345 14.04 6.99 0.86
C ALA A 345 15.20 7.87 0.35
N GLN A 346 16.43 7.35 0.34
CA GLN A 346 17.59 8.06 -0.15
C GLN A 346 17.54 8.27 -1.67
N ALA A 347 17.17 7.24 -2.44
CA ALA A 347 17.00 7.35 -3.88
C ALA A 347 15.87 8.35 -4.23
N LEU A 348 14.76 8.32 -3.51
CA LEU A 348 13.67 9.29 -3.66
C LEU A 348 14.14 10.72 -3.37
N LYS A 349 14.90 10.92 -2.29
CA LYS A 349 15.44 12.23 -1.93
C LYS A 349 16.44 12.78 -2.95
N GLN A 350 17.16 11.90 -3.66
CA GLN A 350 18.02 12.31 -4.79
C GLN A 350 17.21 12.82 -5.99
N VAL A 351 16.07 12.18 -6.28
CA VAL A 351 15.19 12.58 -7.38
C VAL A 351 14.34 13.79 -7.03
N ASP A 352 13.87 13.88 -5.78
CA ASP A 352 13.07 14.98 -5.25
C ASP A 352 13.66 15.47 -3.92
N PRO A 353 14.49 16.53 -3.95
CA PRO A 353 15.11 17.08 -2.74
C PRO A 353 14.11 17.62 -1.70
N SER A 354 12.86 17.87 -2.08
CA SER A 354 11.80 18.32 -1.16
C SER A 354 11.19 17.18 -0.34
N PHE A 355 11.52 15.92 -0.70
CA PHE A 355 11.09 14.75 0.04
C PHE A 355 11.77 14.67 1.41
N ALA A 356 10.95 14.39 2.43
CA ALA A 356 11.41 14.01 3.76
C ALA A 356 10.51 12.89 4.28
N LEU A 357 11.08 11.98 5.07
CA LEU A 357 10.31 10.92 5.71
C LEU A 357 9.29 11.49 6.72
N PRO A 358 8.20 10.78 7.04
CA PRO A 358 7.20 11.26 8.00
C PRO A 358 7.80 11.70 9.35
N ALA A 359 8.78 10.94 9.87
CA ALA A 359 9.48 11.29 11.10
C ALA A 359 10.30 12.58 10.96
N GLU A 360 10.92 12.80 9.80
CA GLU A 360 11.69 14.01 9.50
C GLU A 360 10.79 15.22 9.35
N ALA A 361 9.61 15.07 8.74
CA ALA A 361 8.59 16.11 8.64
C ALA A 361 8.12 16.58 10.03
N ILE A 362 7.85 15.61 10.94
CA ILE A 362 7.50 15.92 12.32
C ILE A 362 8.65 16.63 13.03
N LYS A 363 9.90 16.18 12.88
CA LYS A 363 11.08 16.85 13.45
C LYS A 363 11.23 18.28 12.93
N ALA A 364 11.01 18.50 11.64
CA ALA A 364 11.05 19.82 11.02
C ALA A 364 9.97 20.74 11.60
N TRP A 365 8.74 20.25 11.71
CA TRP A 365 7.65 21.02 12.34
C TRP A 365 7.92 21.32 13.82
N VAL A 366 8.35 20.34 14.60
CA VAL A 366 8.66 20.54 16.02
C VAL A 366 9.74 21.62 16.21
N ARG A 367 10.77 21.62 15.35
CA ARG A 367 11.78 22.69 15.34
C ARG A 367 11.15 24.04 14.98
N ALA A 368 10.33 24.10 13.95
CA ALA A 368 9.67 25.35 13.54
C ALA A 368 8.73 25.88 14.65
N ALA A 369 7.96 25.02 15.29
CA ALA A 369 7.11 25.33 16.44
C ALA A 369 7.93 25.81 17.65
N ALA A 370 9.13 25.28 17.86
CA ALA A 370 10.04 25.77 18.90
C ALA A 370 10.56 27.19 18.59
N HIS A 371 10.96 27.47 17.34
CA HIS A 371 11.35 28.83 16.93
C HIS A 371 10.18 29.82 17.03
N ALA A 372 8.95 29.35 16.82
CA ALA A 372 7.73 30.14 16.98
C ALA A 372 7.28 30.31 18.46
N GLY A 373 8.05 29.82 19.43
CA GLY A 373 7.75 29.94 20.86
C GLY A 373 6.59 29.07 21.35
N ILE A 374 6.21 28.03 20.59
CA ILE A 374 5.13 27.10 20.96
C ILE A 374 5.67 25.95 21.80
N LEU A 375 6.83 25.42 21.43
CA LEU A 375 7.46 24.26 22.05
C LEU A 375 8.82 24.60 22.65
N ILE A 376 9.22 23.84 23.67
CA ILE A 376 10.57 23.86 24.25
C ILE A 376 11.12 22.44 24.44
N PRO A 377 12.45 22.27 24.44
CA PRO A 377 13.06 21.01 24.85
C PRO A 377 12.66 20.62 26.28
N ALA A 378 12.29 19.36 26.50
CA ALA A 378 11.81 18.82 27.78
C ALA A 378 12.86 17.98 28.54
N GLY A 379 14.14 18.14 28.19
CA GLY A 379 15.25 17.31 28.69
C GLY A 379 15.33 15.93 28.01
N GLY A 380 16.53 15.51 27.62
CA GLY A 380 16.77 14.29 26.83
C GLY A 380 16.60 14.49 25.32
N ALA A 381 17.10 13.54 24.53
CA ALA A 381 17.10 13.65 23.07
C ALA A 381 15.67 13.62 22.48
N GLU A 382 15.38 14.55 21.57
CA GLU A 382 14.12 14.64 20.81
C GLU A 382 12.82 14.71 21.65
N ARG A 383 12.91 15.23 22.88
CA ARG A 383 11.76 15.40 23.78
C ARG A 383 11.34 16.86 23.84
N TRP A 384 10.06 17.13 23.62
CA TRP A 384 9.52 18.48 23.51
C TRP A 384 8.27 18.63 24.37
N THR A 385 8.10 19.80 24.98
CA THR A 385 6.94 20.17 25.80
C THR A 385 6.41 21.53 25.38
N LEU A 386 5.19 21.86 25.80
CA LEU A 386 4.58 23.17 25.56
C LEU A 386 5.35 24.27 26.29
N TRP A 387 5.52 25.42 25.63
CA TRP A 387 6.01 26.62 26.29
C TRP A 387 5.00 27.09 27.36
N PRO A 388 5.43 27.51 28.57
CA PRO A 388 4.50 27.87 29.66
C PRO A 388 3.42 28.88 29.27
N ASN A 389 3.78 29.91 28.51
CA ASN A 389 2.85 30.94 28.00
C ASN A 389 1.74 30.36 27.09
N VAL A 390 2.00 29.27 26.36
CA VAL A 390 0.96 28.60 25.56
C VAL A 390 -0.13 28.07 26.49
N MET A 391 0.24 27.44 27.60
CA MET A 391 -0.73 26.93 28.57
C MET A 391 -1.49 28.03 29.30
N SER A 392 -0.86 29.17 29.58
CA SER A 392 -1.55 30.34 30.13
C SER A 392 -2.63 30.84 29.16
N ARG A 393 -2.29 31.01 27.88
CA ARG A 393 -3.24 31.42 26.83
C ARG A 393 -4.36 30.40 26.60
N VAL A 394 -4.06 29.11 26.55
CA VAL A 394 -5.09 28.05 26.43
C VAL A 394 -6.12 28.13 27.58
N ARG A 395 -5.66 28.36 28.82
CA ARG A 395 -6.55 28.46 29.99
C ARG A 395 -7.37 29.75 30.00
N GLU A 396 -6.83 30.84 29.46
CA GLU A 396 -7.53 32.11 29.30
C GLU A 396 -8.63 32.01 28.23
N GLU A 397 -8.31 31.46 27.06
CA GLU A 397 -9.26 31.27 25.97
C GLU A 397 -10.41 30.31 26.32
N ARG A 398 -10.15 29.30 27.17
CA ARG A 398 -11.21 28.44 27.71
C ARG A 398 -12.13 29.19 28.68
N ARG A 399 -11.59 30.10 29.49
CA ARG A 399 -12.38 30.96 30.39
C ARG A 399 -13.25 31.93 29.61
N ASN A 400 -12.69 32.61 28.61
CA ASN A 400 -13.43 33.57 27.77
C ASN A 400 -14.58 32.88 27.01
N ARG A 401 -14.36 31.68 26.45
CA ARG A 401 -15.42 30.89 25.81
C ARG A 401 -16.51 30.40 26.77
N SER A 402 -16.15 30.11 28.02
CA SER A 402 -17.13 29.73 29.05
C SER A 402 -17.99 30.92 29.49
N ALA A 403 -17.44 32.14 29.43
CA ALA A 403 -18.14 33.38 29.78
C ALA A 403 -19.02 33.94 28.64
N MET A 404 -18.72 33.63 27.37
CA MET A 404 -19.55 34.01 26.20
C MET A 404 -20.68 33.02 25.90
N GLY A 405 -20.67 31.85 26.54
CA GLY A 405 -21.69 30.79 26.38
C GLY A 405 -22.78 30.79 27.46
N THR A 406 -22.76 31.77 28.36
CA THR A 406 -23.82 32.13 29.32
C THR A 406 -24.43 33.46 28.91
#